data_AF-A0A328AHQ0-F1
#
_entry.id   AF-A0A328AHQ0-F1
#
_cell.length_a   1.000
_cell.length_b   1.000
_cell.length_c   1.000
_cell.angle_alpha   90.00
_cell.angle_beta   90.00
_cell.angle_gamma   90.00
#
_symmetry.space_group_name_H-M   'P 1'
#
loop_
_entity.id
_entity.type
_entity.pdbx_description
1 polymer ?
#
loop_
_entity_poly.entity_id
_entity_poly.type
_entity_poly.pdbx_seq_one_letter_code
_entity_poly.pdbx_strand_id
1 'polypeptide(L)' 'MRRALIVLLALSAAACGTVGGPTGGYVTYDVLAQLQRECAAKGGTLKQKTDGDPRWIDAWACERK' A
#
# COMPACT_ATOMS: atom_id res chain seq x y z
N MET A 1 5.95 13.18 45.17
CA MET A 1 4.63 12.82 44.64
C MET A 1 4.79 12.48 43.17
N ARG A 2 4.71 11.19 42.84
CA ARG A 2 4.90 10.61 41.50
C ARG A 2 3.64 10.83 40.67
N ARG A 3 3.59 11.81 39.76
CA ARG A 3 2.58 11.89 38.69
C ARG A 3 3.10 12.65 37.46
N ALA A 4 3.56 11.89 36.47
CA ALA A 4 3.57 12.22 35.04
C ALA A 4 3.96 10.91 34.32
N LEU A 5 3.05 9.94 34.16
CA LEU A 5 2.14 9.82 33.01
C LEU A 5 2.89 10.14 31.71
N ILE A 6 3.50 9.14 31.07
CA ILE A 6 2.88 8.19 30.11
C ILE A 6 2.80 8.80 28.69
N VAL A 7 3.29 8.01 27.73
CA VAL A 7 3.17 8.09 26.26
C VAL A 7 4.14 9.02 25.51
N LEU A 8 5.23 8.44 25.01
CA LEU A 8 5.96 8.94 23.83
C LEU A 8 6.18 7.82 22.78
N LEU A 9 5.28 6.83 22.76
CA LEU A 9 5.38 5.62 21.92
C LEU A 9 4.50 5.65 20.65
N ALA A 10 4.06 6.81 20.19
CA ALA A 10 3.03 6.89 19.12
C ALA A 10 3.45 7.65 17.85
N LEU A 11 4.74 7.62 17.48
CA LEU A 11 5.18 8.09 16.15
C LEU A 11 5.45 6.95 15.15
N SER A 12 4.75 5.83 15.29
CA SER A 12 4.68 4.77 14.25
C SER A 12 3.57 5.00 13.22
N ALA A 13 2.90 6.16 13.24
CA ALA A 13 1.85 6.52 12.29
C ALA A 13 2.34 7.40 11.12
N ALA A 14 3.63 7.35 10.77
CA ALA A 14 4.09 7.92 9.51
C ALA A 14 3.57 7.05 8.35
N ALA A 15 2.39 7.43 7.87
CA ALA A 15 1.79 6.99 6.61
C ALA A 15 1.39 5.52 6.56
N CYS A 16 0.41 5.14 7.38
CA CYS A 16 -0.65 4.27 6.86
C CYS A 16 -1.50 5.08 5.87
N GLY A 17 -0.86 5.59 4.82
CA GLY A 17 -1.56 5.94 3.62
C GLY A 17 -1.96 4.62 2.99
N THR A 18 -3.17 4.16 3.29
CA THR A 18 -3.98 3.53 2.25
C THR A 18 -4.10 4.59 1.15
N VAL A 19 -3.04 4.69 0.34
CA VAL A 19 -3.11 5.35 -0.95
C VAL A 19 -4.19 4.55 -1.63
N GLY A 20 -5.38 5.13 -1.73
CA GLY A 20 -6.46 4.62 -2.54
C GLY A 20 -5.93 4.60 -3.96
N GLY A 21 -5.20 3.53 -4.30
CA GLY A 21 -5.14 3.06 -5.66
C GLY A 21 -6.59 2.82 -6.08
N PRO A 22 -6.90 3.05 -7.37
CA PRO A 22 -8.28 3.07 -7.87
C PRO A 22 -9.07 1.90 -7.26
N THR A 23 -10.03 2.25 -6.40
CA THR A 23 -10.67 1.30 -5.50
C THR A 23 -11.80 0.65 -6.27
N GLY A 24 -11.54 -0.53 -6.81
CA GLY A 24 -12.46 -1.24 -7.70
C GLY A 24 -12.41 -0.68 -9.12
N GLY A 25 -12.08 -1.54 -10.07
CA GLY A 25 -12.02 -1.16 -11.48
C GLY A 25 -11.06 -2.03 -12.28
N TYR A 26 -11.15 -1.90 -13.60
CA TYR A 26 -10.23 -2.56 -14.51
C TYR A 26 -8.84 -1.94 -14.40
N VAL A 27 -7.80 -2.77 -14.37
CA VAL A 27 -6.42 -2.31 -14.46
C VAL A 27 -6.13 -1.98 -15.93
N THR A 28 -5.99 -0.69 -16.22
CA THR A 28 -5.43 -0.25 -17.50
C THR A 28 -3.91 -0.17 -17.40
N TYR A 29 -3.23 -0.06 -18.53
CA TYR A 29 -1.77 0.06 -18.56
C TYR A 29 -1.26 1.24 -17.70
N ASP A 30 -1.93 2.38 -17.78
CA ASP A 30 -1.55 3.59 -17.05
C ASP A 30 -1.69 3.41 -15.53
N VAL A 31 -2.77 2.74 -15.12
CA VAL A 31 -3.03 2.38 -13.72
C VAL A 31 -1.99 1.40 -13.21
N LEU A 32 -1.65 0.37 -14.00
CA LEU A 32 -0.62 -0.59 -13.62
C LEU A 32 0.75 0.09 -13.45
N ALA A 33 1.11 0.98 -14.37
CA ALA A 33 2.35 1.74 -14.29
C ALA A 33 2.38 2.67 -13.05
N GLN A 34 1.24 3.29 -12.71
CA GLN A 34 1.12 4.07 -11.48
C GLN A 34 1.31 3.19 -10.23
N LEU A 35 0.58 2.08 -10.12
CA LEU A 35 0.71 1.13 -9.00
C LEU A 35 2.14 0.61 -8.85
N GLN A 36 2.84 0.38 -9.96
CA GLN A 36 4.22 -0.07 -9.95
C GLN A 36 5.17 1.02 -9.42
N ARG A 37 5.02 2.27 -9.86
CA ARG A 37 5.81 3.40 -9.33
C ARG A 37 5.55 3.62 -7.85
N GLU A 38 4.29 3.59 -7.43
CA GLU A 38 3.91 3.73 -6.02
C GLU A 38 4.46 2.60 -5.16
N CYS A 39 4.43 1.36 -5.65
CA CYS A 39 5.00 0.23 -4.94
C CYS A 39 6.53 0.30 -4.87
N ALA A 40 7.19 0.68 -5.96
CA ALA A 40 8.64 0.89 -5.99
C ALA A 40 9.09 2.01 -5.03
N ALA A 41 8.34 3.11 -4.95
CA ALA A 41 8.58 4.19 -4.00
C ALA A 41 8.47 3.73 -2.53
N LYS A 42 7.71 2.66 -2.26
CA LYS A 42 7.60 2.00 -0.95
C LYS A 42 8.68 0.93 -0.71
N GLY A 43 9.63 0.77 -1.63
CA GLY A 43 10.67 -0.26 -1.57
C GLY A 43 10.17 -1.67 -1.86
N GLY A 44 8.98 -1.80 -2.45
CA GLY A 44 8.37 -3.08 -2.81
C GLY A 44 8.39 -3.36 -4.30
N THR A 45 7.86 -4.52 -4.68
CA THR A 45 7.58 -4.93 -6.05
C THR A 45 6.10 -5.22 -6.21
N LEU A 46 5.49 -4.64 -7.25
CA LEU A 46 4.10 -4.94 -7.59
C LEU A 46 4.03 -6.35 -8.15
N LYS A 47 3.15 -7.17 -7.59
CA LYS A 47 2.93 -8.57 -7.95
C LYS A 47 1.45 -8.85 -8.13
N GLN A 48 1.13 -9.72 -9.08
CA GLN A 48 -0.22 -10.25 -9.21
C GLN A 48 -0.43 -11.31 -8.12
N LYS A 49 -1.57 -11.26 -7.45
CA LYS A 49 -2.04 -12.26 -6.49
C LYS A 49 -2.39 -13.55 -7.25
N THR A 50 -2.16 -14.70 -6.62
CA THR A 50 -2.40 -16.03 -7.22
C THR A 50 -3.87 -16.25 -7.58
N ASP A 51 -4.79 -15.70 -6.79
CA ASP A 51 -6.23 -16.02 -6.89
C ASP A 51 -7.08 -14.84 -7.44
N GLY A 52 -6.47 -13.91 -8.18
CA GLY A 52 -7.16 -12.72 -8.72
C GLY A 52 -7.11 -12.62 -10.24
N ASP A 53 -8.22 -12.19 -10.86
CA ASP A 53 -8.25 -11.89 -12.29
C ASP A 53 -7.36 -10.66 -12.58
N PRO A 54 -6.29 -10.80 -13.39
CA PRO A 54 -5.28 -9.75 -13.62
C PRO A 54 -5.87 -8.46 -14.16
N ARG A 55 -7.07 -8.52 -14.73
CA ARG A 55 -7.77 -7.38 -15.29
C ARG A 55 -8.32 -6.44 -14.23
N TRP A 56 -8.32 -6.84 -12.96
CA TRP A 56 -8.81 -6.02 -11.86
C TRP A 56 -7.66 -5.54 -10.98
N ILE A 57 -7.80 -4.33 -10.46
CA ILE A 57 -6.78 -3.69 -9.62
C ILE A 57 -6.54 -4.46 -8.32
N ASP A 58 -7.58 -5.09 -7.77
CA ASP A 58 -7.51 -5.89 -6.54
C ASP A 58 -6.72 -7.19 -6.70
N ALA A 59 -6.50 -7.66 -7.93
CA ALA A 59 -5.61 -8.77 -8.23
C ALA A 59 -4.13 -8.41 -8.13
N TRP A 60 -3.78 -7.15 -7.86
CA TRP A 60 -2.40 -6.70 -7.71
C TRP A 60 -2.11 -6.30 -6.25
N ALA A 61 -0.92 -6.67 -5.78
CA ALA A 61 -0.45 -6.38 -4.44
C ALA A 61 0.99 -5.85 -4.50
N CYS A 62 1.31 -4.94 -3.59
CA CYS A 62 2.68 -4.50 -3.39
C CYS A 62 3.35 -5.40 -2.36
N GLU A 63 4.31 -6.22 -2.78
CA GLU A 63 5.12 -7.05 -1.89
C GLU A 63 6.39 -6.29 -1.51
N ARG A 64 6.58 -6.02 -0.21
CA ARG A 64 7.83 -5.46 0.30
C ARG A 64 8.85 -6.59 0.47
N LYS A 65 10.12 -6.32 0.14
CA LYS A 65 11.23 -7.22 0.47
C LYS A 65 11.46 -7.30 1.98
#